data_AF-A0AAD9CDP8-F1
#
_entry.id   AF-A0AAD9CDP8-F1
#
_cell.length_a   1.000
_cell.length_b   1.000
_cell.length_c   1.000
_cell.angle_alpha   90.00
_cell.angle_beta   90.00
_cell.angle_gamma   90.00
#
_symmetry.space_group_name_H-M   'P 1'
#
loop_
_entity.id
_entity.type
_entity.pdbx_description
1 polymer ?
#
loop_
_entity_poly.entity_id
_entity_poly.type
_entity_poly.pdbx_seq_one_letter_code
_entity_poly.pdbx_strand_id
1 'polypeptide(L)'
;MWESFRSLSDQFRVGVSTIRQFVPETCTAIYEVLKEKYLKCPDTVEEWQQVADGFHAQWDFPNCLGALDGKHINTRPPFSMALMALVDSNYKFLNVDVGCNGRISDGGVFGGCSLQEPWR
;
A
#
# COMPACT_ATOMS: atom_id res chain seq x y z
N MET A 1 16.41 2.39 11.38
CA MET A 1 15.98 2.91 12.69
C MET A 1 14.63 3.57 12.45
N TRP A 2 13.57 3.16 13.17
CA TRP A 2 12.24 3.74 12.96
C TRP A 2 12.16 5.11 13.64
N GLU A 3 11.58 6.09 12.96
CA GLU A 3 11.30 7.39 13.56
C GLU A 3 10.23 7.27 14.63
N SER A 4 10.39 8.01 15.72
CA SER A 4 9.42 8.08 16.82
C SER A 4 8.99 9.54 17.04
N PHE A 5 7.83 9.75 17.66
CA PHE A 5 7.40 11.12 17.99
C PHE A 5 8.39 11.88 18.88
N ARG A 6 9.21 11.17 19.69
CA ARG A 6 10.28 11.80 20.47
C ARG A 6 11.44 12.23 19.57
N SER A 7 11.88 11.35 18.67
CA SER A 7 12.92 11.66 17.68
C SER A 7 12.54 12.87 16.81
N LEU A 8 11.30 12.90 16.31
CA LEU A 8 10.77 14.03 15.54
C LEU A 8 10.66 15.32 16.39
N SER A 9 10.24 15.21 17.65
CA SER A 9 10.21 16.33 18.59
C SER A 9 11.59 16.97 18.75
N ASP A 10 12.64 16.16 18.87
CA ASP A 10 14.02 16.62 19.02
C ASP A 10 14.55 17.26 17.72
N GLN A 11 14.27 16.64 16.56
CA GLN A 11 14.70 17.14 15.25
C GLN A 11 14.05 18.48 14.88
N PHE A 12 12.74 18.60 15.07
CA PHE A 12 11.99 19.79 14.70
C PHE A 12 11.91 20.84 15.81
N ARG A 13 12.42 20.53 17.02
CA ARG A 13 12.37 21.40 18.21
C ARG A 13 10.96 21.85 18.59
N VAL A 14 10.01 20.93 18.45
CA VAL A 14 8.58 21.15 18.72
C VAL A 14 8.12 20.09 19.72
N GLY A 15 7.24 20.44 20.66
CA GLY A 15 6.77 19.50 21.67
C GLY A 15 6.10 18.25 21.09
N VAL A 16 6.30 17.10 21.73
CA VAL A 16 5.74 15.79 21.32
C VAL A 16 4.22 15.84 21.11
N SER A 17 3.49 16.61 21.91
CA SER A 17 2.03 16.78 21.77
C SER A 17 1.64 17.40 20.44
N THR A 18 2.42 18.35 19.95
CA THR A 18 2.19 19.03 18.67
C THR A 18 2.63 18.15 17.50
N ILE A 19 3.76 17.44 17.62
CA ILE A 19 4.19 16.45 16.61
C ILE A 19 3.11 15.37 16.40
N ARG A 20 2.44 14.91 17.47
CA ARG A 20 1.33 13.95 17.37
C ARG A 20 0.15 14.45 16.54
N GLN A 21 -0.02 15.77 16.40
CA GLN A 21 -1.06 16.37 15.57
C GLN A 21 -0.56 16.54 14.12
N PHE A 22 0.69 16.99 13.94
CA PHE A 22 1.24 17.23 12.60
C PHE A 22 1.46 15.97 11.77
N VAL A 23 1.89 14.86 12.40
CA VAL A 23 2.17 13.62 11.64
C VAL A 23 0.93 13.11 10.89
N PRO A 24 -0.24 12.89 11.53
CA PRO A 24 -1.42 12.45 10.79
C PRO A 24 -1.87 13.48 9.75
N GLU A 25 -1.83 14.77 10.06
CA GLU A 25 -2.19 15.84 9.11
C GLU A 25 -1.31 15.81 7.86
N THR A 26 0.00 15.71 8.05
CA THR A 26 0.98 15.65 6.96
C THR A 26 0.82 14.38 6.13
N CYS A 27 0.67 13.22 6.79
CA CYS A 27 0.43 11.95 6.09
C CYS A 27 -0.85 11.99 5.26
N THR A 28 -1.93 12.56 5.80
CA THR A 28 -3.21 12.74 5.07
C THR A 28 -3.02 13.64 3.86
N ALA A 29 -2.37 14.79 4.02
CA ALA A 29 -2.11 15.71 2.91
C ALA A 29 -1.27 15.06 1.80
N ILE A 30 -0.21 14.32 2.17
CA ILE A 30 0.61 13.57 1.22
C ILE A 30 -0.25 12.54 0.49
N TYR A 31 -1.06 11.77 1.22
CA TYR A 31 -1.92 10.76 0.62
C TYR A 31 -2.93 11.35 -0.35
N GLU A 32 -3.66 12.39 0.06
CA GLU A 32 -4.69 13.03 -0.76
C GLU A 32 -4.14 13.61 -2.06
N VAL A 33 -2.94 14.20 -2.02
CA VAL A 33 -2.31 14.81 -3.20
C VAL A 33 -1.66 13.77 -4.12
N LEU A 34 -1.08 12.71 -3.57
CA LEU A 34 -0.27 11.76 -4.35
C LEU A 34 -1.01 10.48 -4.76
N LYS A 35 -2.08 10.08 -4.05
CA LYS A 35 -2.75 8.79 -4.28
C LYS A 35 -3.20 8.63 -5.72
N GLU A 36 -3.82 9.64 -6.33
CA GLU A 36 -4.37 9.51 -7.70
C GLU A 36 -3.28 9.37 -8.75
N LYS A 37 -2.09 9.95 -8.48
CA LYS A 37 -0.96 9.90 -9.41
C LYS A 37 -0.13 8.63 -9.28
N TYR A 38 0.01 8.09 -8.08
CA TYR A 38 0.95 7.00 -7.78
C TYR A 38 0.29 5.67 -7.40
N LEU A 39 -0.98 5.66 -6.99
CA LEU A 39 -1.77 4.47 -6.69
C LEU A 39 -2.90 4.35 -7.72
N LYS A 40 -2.53 4.29 -9.00
CA LYS A 40 -3.47 4.10 -10.09
C LYS A 40 -3.50 2.62 -10.48
N CYS A 41 -4.66 1.98 -10.24
CA CYS A 41 -4.93 0.65 -10.76
C CYS A 41 -5.17 0.76 -12.27
N PRO A 42 -4.67 -0.17 -13.10
CA PRO A 42 -5.02 -0.22 -14.51
C PRO A 42 -6.52 -0.47 -14.69
N ASP A 43 -7.16 0.33 -15.55
CA ASP A 43 -8.60 0.26 -15.80
C ASP A 43 -8.91 -0.33 -17.18
N THR A 44 -7.95 -0.31 -18.11
CA THR A 44 -8.13 -0.84 -19.47
C THR A 44 -7.28 -2.07 -19.76
N VAL A 45 -7.73 -2.85 -20.76
CA VAL A 45 -7.00 -4.04 -21.22
C VAL A 45 -5.59 -3.67 -21.70
N GLU A 46 -5.44 -2.52 -22.35
CA GLU A 46 -4.16 -2.02 -22.84
C GLU A 46 -3.21 -1.67 -21.69
N GLU A 47 -3.71 -1.05 -20.62
CA GLU A 47 -2.89 -0.76 -19.43
C GLU A 47 -2.47 -2.06 -18.72
N TRP A 48 -3.35 -3.06 -18.61
CA TRP A 48 -3.00 -4.38 -18.09
C TRP A 48 -1.99 -5.13 -18.97
N GLN A 49 -2.11 -5.00 -20.30
CA GLN A 49 -1.15 -5.58 -21.23
C GLN A 49 0.24 -4.96 -21.03
N GLN A 50 0.34 -3.65 -20.78
CA GLN A 50 1.62 -3.01 -20.49
C GLN A 50 2.27 -3.56 -19.22
N VAL A 51 1.48 -3.89 -18.19
CA VAL A 51 2.00 -4.54 -16.98
C VAL A 51 2.56 -5.93 -17.31
N ALA A 52 1.79 -6.74 -18.06
CA ALA A 52 2.23 -8.06 -18.52
C ALA A 52 3.50 -8.03 -19.35
N ASP A 53 3.59 -7.08 -20.29
CA ASP A 53 4.77 -6.90 -21.14
C ASP A 53 5.99 -6.50 -20.31
N GLY A 54 5.80 -5.65 -19.30
CA GLY A 54 6.87 -5.28 -18.37
C GLY A 54 7.40 -6.47 -17.56
N PHE A 55 6.51 -7.35 -17.08
CA PHE A 55 6.93 -8.57 -16.40
C PHE A 55 7.64 -9.55 -17.33
N HIS A 56 7.15 -9.71 -18.56
CA HIS A 56 7.80 -10.55 -19.55
C HIS A 56 9.21 -10.04 -19.88
N ALA A 57 9.35 -8.74 -20.11
CA ALA A 57 10.63 -8.14 -20.50
C ALA A 57 11.70 -8.18 -19.40
N GLN A 58 11.31 -7.97 -18.12
CA GLN A 58 12.27 -7.88 -17.01
C GLN A 58 12.51 -9.21 -16.30
N TRP A 59 11.48 -10.05 -16.22
CA TRP A 59 11.46 -11.22 -15.35
C TRP A 59 11.22 -12.53 -16.11
N ASP A 60 11.11 -12.48 -17.45
CA ASP A 60 10.73 -13.61 -18.31
C ASP A 60 9.46 -14.32 -17.83
N PHE A 61 8.51 -13.52 -17.31
CA PHE A 61 7.28 -14.02 -16.72
C PHE A 61 6.07 -13.51 -17.52
N PRO A 62 5.69 -14.20 -18.62
CA PRO A 62 4.64 -13.76 -19.52
C PRO A 62 3.24 -13.78 -18.88
N ASN A 63 2.35 -12.90 -19.34
CA ASN A 63 0.96 -12.79 -18.90
C ASN A 63 0.77 -12.48 -17.41
N CYS A 64 1.78 -11.90 -16.75
CA CYS A 64 1.70 -11.52 -15.35
C CYS A 64 1.11 -10.13 -15.19
N LEU A 65 -0.07 -10.05 -14.59
CA LEU A 65 -0.75 -8.78 -14.37
C LEU A 65 -0.29 -8.07 -13.09
N GLY A 66 0.60 -8.66 -12.30
CA GLY A 66 1.10 -8.06 -11.08
C GLY A 66 1.52 -9.10 -10.06
N ALA A 67 2.35 -8.68 -9.12
CA ALA A 67 2.69 -9.48 -7.94
C ALA A 67 1.84 -8.99 -6.76
N LEU A 68 1.07 -9.91 -6.17
CA LEU A 68 0.20 -9.65 -5.03
C LEU A 68 0.83 -10.24 -3.77
N ASP A 69 0.99 -9.45 -2.72
CA ASP A 69 1.51 -9.92 -1.44
C ASP A 69 0.88 -9.22 -0.24
N GLY A 70 0.80 -9.96 0.87
CA GLY A 70 0.26 -9.52 2.15
C GLY A 70 1.35 -9.16 3.15
N LYS A 71 1.11 -8.13 3.96
CA LYS A 71 1.99 -7.75 5.08
C LYS A 71 1.21 -7.47 6.34
N HIS A 72 1.61 -8.12 7.43
CA HIS A 72 1.08 -7.82 8.77
C HIS A 72 1.80 -6.61 9.38
N ILE A 73 1.03 -5.56 9.65
CA ILE A 73 1.45 -4.38 10.39
C ILE A 73 1.11 -4.62 11.86
N ASN A 74 2.14 -4.67 12.70
CA ASN A 74 1.97 -4.80 14.14
C ASN A 74 1.35 -3.54 14.72
N THR A 75 0.08 -3.63 15.13
CA THR A 75 -0.56 -2.61 15.96
C THR A 75 -0.37 -2.93 17.45
N ARG A 76 -0.68 -1.97 18.33
CA ARG A 76 -0.69 -2.26 19.77
C ARG A 76 -1.67 -3.42 20.03
N PRO A 77 -1.37 -4.32 20.99
CA PRO A 77 -2.16 -5.52 21.26
C PRO A 77 -3.66 -5.25 21.37
N PRO A 78 -4.53 -6.18 20.94
CA PRO A 78 -4.26 -7.62 20.78
C PRO A 78 -4.12 -8.12 19.34
N PHE A 79 -4.24 -7.26 18.34
CA PHE A 79 -4.30 -7.68 16.93
C PHE A 79 -3.31 -6.89 16.08
N SER A 80 -2.94 -7.46 14.92
CA SER A 80 -2.24 -6.79 13.83
C SER A 80 -3.25 -6.34 12.76
N MET A 81 -2.84 -5.41 11.91
CA MET A 81 -3.58 -5.00 10.73
C MET A 81 -2.93 -5.65 9.50
N ALA A 82 -3.70 -6.27 8.63
CA ALA A 82 -3.22 -6.75 7.35
C ALA A 82 -3.26 -5.63 6.30
N LEU A 83 -2.21 -5.60 5.48
CA LEU A 83 -2.08 -4.82 4.27
C LEU A 83 -1.92 -5.79 3.11
N MET A 84 -2.63 -5.57 2.01
CA MET A 84 -2.48 -6.31 0.76
C MET A 84 -2.05 -5.33 -0.32
N ALA A 85 -1.07 -5.68 -1.13
CA ALA A 85 -0.57 -4.80 -2.17
C ALA A 85 -0.33 -5.55 -3.48
N LEU A 86 -0.77 -4.96 -4.59
CA LEU A 86 -0.47 -5.38 -5.95
C LEU A 86 0.59 -4.45 -6.53
N VAL A 87 1.66 -5.01 -7.10
CA VAL A 87 2.75 -4.24 -7.70
C VAL A 87 3.04 -4.64 -9.15
N ASP A 88 3.55 -3.68 -9.92
CA ASP A 88 4.04 -3.90 -11.29
C ASP A 88 5.47 -4.47 -11.30
N SER A 89 5.98 -4.73 -12.51
CA SER A 89 7.34 -5.23 -12.74
C SER A 89 8.45 -4.26 -12.32
N ASN A 90 8.13 -2.98 -12.12
CA ASN A 90 9.05 -1.93 -11.66
C ASN A 90 8.92 -1.64 -10.16
N TYR A 91 8.27 -2.53 -9.40
CA TYR A 91 8.03 -2.38 -7.96
C TYR A 91 7.15 -1.16 -7.60
N LYS A 92 6.31 -0.69 -8.53
CA LYS A 92 5.33 0.37 -8.27
C LYS A 92 4.02 -0.26 -7.82
N PHE A 93 3.41 0.34 -6.80
CA PHE A 93 2.10 -0.07 -6.33
C PHE A 93 1.02 0.26 -7.37
N LEU A 94 0.28 -0.76 -7.80
CA LEU A 94 -0.92 -0.63 -8.63
C LEU A 94 -2.16 -0.49 -7.75
N ASN A 95 -2.20 -1.22 -6.64
CA ASN A 95 -3.27 -1.16 -5.65
C ASN A 95 -2.73 -1.50 -4.26
N VAL A 96 -3.27 -0.85 -3.23
CA VAL A 96 -2.98 -1.16 -1.82
C VAL A 96 -4.29 -1.12 -1.03
N ASP A 97 -4.55 -2.20 -0.30
CA ASP A 97 -5.70 -2.34 0.58
C ASP A 97 -5.20 -2.53 2.03
N VAL A 98 -5.72 -1.73 2.96
CA VAL A 98 -5.25 -1.68 4.34
C VAL A 98 -6.43 -1.66 5.28
N GLY A 99 -6.41 -2.52 6.32
CA GLY A 99 -7.40 -2.46 7.39
C GLY A 99 -8.02 -3.80 7.76
N CYS A 100 -7.71 -4.87 7.05
CA CYS A 100 -8.19 -6.21 7.39
C CYS A 100 -7.59 -6.68 8.72
N ASN A 101 -8.34 -7.50 9.46
CA ASN A 101 -7.84 -8.12 10.68
C ASN A 101 -6.66 -9.04 10.35
N GLY A 102 -5.51 -8.83 10.99
CA GLY A 102 -4.28 -9.58 10.72
C GLY A 102 -4.27 -11.05 11.15
N ARG A 103 -5.41 -11.61 11.56
CA ARG A 103 -5.59 -13.07 11.73
C ARG A 103 -6.14 -13.75 10.48
N ILE A 104 -6.61 -12.97 9.51
CA ILE A 104 -7.18 -13.48 8.26
C ILE A 104 -6.01 -13.88 7.35
N SER A 105 -6.12 -15.03 6.69
CA SER A 105 -5.14 -15.48 5.70
C SER A 105 -5.12 -14.56 4.48
N ASP A 106 -4.03 -14.56 3.71
CA ASP A 106 -3.91 -13.74 2.50
C ASP A 106 -5.06 -13.99 1.51
N GLY A 107 -5.52 -15.24 1.39
CA GLY A 107 -6.70 -15.57 0.58
C GLY A 107 -8.00 -14.96 1.11
N GLY A 108 -8.16 -14.86 2.43
CA GLY A 108 -9.31 -14.19 3.04
C GLY A 108 -9.22 -12.66 2.95
N VAL A 109 -8.01 -12.09 3.01
CA VAL A 109 -7.77 -10.66 2.80
C VAL A 109 -8.06 -10.29 1.34
N PHE A 110 -7.58 -11.10 0.38
CA PHE A 110 -7.89 -10.93 -1.03
C PHE A 110 -9.39 -11.05 -1.32
N GLY A 111 -10.08 -11.99 -0.66
CA GLY A 111 -11.54 -12.16 -0.77
C GLY A 111 -12.38 -10.94 -0.37
N GLY A 112 -11.84 -10.06 0.48
CA GLY A 112 -12.47 -8.80 0.89
C GLY A 112 -11.81 -7.55 0.31
N CYS A 113 -10.83 -7.72 -0.58
CA CYS A 113 -10.05 -6.63 -1.12
C CYS A 113 -10.82 -5.90 -2.23
N SER A 114 -10.59 -4.60 -2.38
CA SER A 114 -11.13 -3.80 -3.49
C SER A 114 -10.84 -4.38 -4.89
N LEU A 115 -9.76 -5.17 -5.03
CA LEU A 115 -9.42 -5.89 -6.25
C LEU A 115 -10.41 -7.01 -6.63
N GLN A 116 -11.23 -7.49 -5.69
CA GLN A 116 -12.28 -8.47 -5.97
C GLN A 116 -13.63 -7.83 -6.33
N GLU A 117 -13.81 -6.52 -6.21
CA GLU A 117 -15.04 -5.89 -6.69
C GLU A 117 -15.14 -6.12 -8.21
N PRO A 118 -16.22 -6.75 -8.72
CA PRO A 118 -16.35 -7.01 -10.14
C PRO A 118 -16.50 -5.68 -10.90
N TRP A 119 -15.47 -5.36 -11.69
CA TRP A 119 -15.41 -4.35 -12.75
C TRP A 119 -16.15 -3.03 -12.44
N ARG A 120 -15.44 -2.06 -11.88
CA ARG A 120 -15.84 -0.64 -11.97
C ARG A 120 -15.50 -0.06 -13.33
#